data_AF-A0A060VPF3-F1
#
_entry.id   AF-A0A060VPF3-F1
#
_cell.length_a   1.000
_cell.length_b   1.000
_cell.length_c   1.000
_cell.angle_alpha   90.00
_cell.angle_beta   90.00
_cell.angle_gamma   90.00
#
_symmetry.space_group_name_H-M   'P 1'
#
loop_
_entity.id
_entity.type
_entity.pdbx_description
1 polymer ?
#
loop_
_entity_poly.entity_id
_entity_poly.type
_entity_poly.pdbx_seq_one_letter_code
_entity_poly.pdbx_strand_id
1 'polypeptide(L)'
;MFGISMCLAWYGSLFSHSCLWEKYMEILKQHLNTSVGKLKLGRKWVFQVDNDTKPTSKLEAKWLKDNKIKVLEWLAQSPDLNPIENVWAELKKDVRARRPTNLTQLHQLCQEEWDKIHPIFCGKLVEGYPKRLTQVKQFKGNY
;
A
#
# COMPACT_ATOMS: atom_id res chain seq x y z
N MET A 1 8.83 7.09 -9.44
CA MET A 1 9.20 5.93 -8.59
C MET A 1 8.14 5.87 -7.50
N PHE A 2 7.37 4.78 -7.49
CA PHE A 2 6.07 4.65 -6.83
C PHE A 2 6.24 4.53 -5.31
N GLY A 3 6.12 5.65 -4.61
CA GLY A 3 5.97 5.66 -3.16
C GLY A 3 4.55 6.14 -2.88
N ILE A 4 3.79 5.40 -2.07
CA ILE A 4 2.74 5.87 -1.15
C ILE A 4 1.75 4.75 -0.78
N SER A 5 1.66 3.64 -1.52
CA SER A 5 0.81 2.53 -1.05
C SER A 5 1.25 2.01 0.34
N MET A 6 2.55 2.16 0.66
CA MET A 6 3.17 1.73 1.93
C MET A 6 2.52 2.28 3.22
N CYS A 7 1.83 3.43 3.24
CA CYS A 7 1.42 4.04 4.52
C CYS A 7 -0.04 3.76 4.93
N LEU A 8 -0.91 3.32 4.02
CA LEU A 8 -2.37 3.36 4.26
C LEU A 8 -2.97 2.05 4.77
N ALA A 9 -2.29 0.92 4.57
CA ALA A 9 -2.83 -0.39 4.98
C ALA A 9 -2.56 -0.75 6.46
N TRP A 10 -1.92 0.13 7.24
CA TRP A 10 -1.73 -0.07 8.69
C TRP A 10 -3.04 0.04 9.51
N TYR A 11 -4.05 0.77 9.03
CA TYR A 11 -5.26 1.06 9.82
C TYR A 11 -6.50 0.22 9.44
N GLY A 12 -6.41 -0.64 8.42
CA GLY A 12 -7.59 -1.28 7.82
C GLY A 12 -8.16 -2.50 8.55
N SER A 13 -7.38 -3.17 9.41
CA SER A 13 -7.72 -4.53 9.88
C SER A 13 -8.57 -4.62 11.15
N LEU A 14 -9.26 -3.55 11.60
CA LEU A 14 -9.96 -3.55 12.90
C LEU A 14 -11.40 -3.00 12.94
N PHE A 15 -12.06 -2.62 11.84
CA PHE A 15 -13.34 -1.88 11.97
C PHE A 15 -14.48 -2.29 11.01
N SER A 16 -15.71 -2.15 11.54
CA SER A 16 -17.01 -2.49 10.94
C SER A 16 -17.35 -1.75 9.64
N HIS A 17 -18.10 -2.44 8.77
CA HIS A 17 -18.16 -2.29 7.32
C HIS A 17 -18.72 -0.97 6.74
N SER A 18 -19.45 -0.15 7.49
CA SER A 18 -20.03 1.13 6.98
C SER A 18 -19.20 2.38 7.30
N CYS A 19 -18.31 2.33 8.30
CA CYS A 19 -17.46 3.45 8.73
C CYS A 19 -16.04 3.41 8.11
N LEU A 20 -15.77 2.42 7.24
CA LEU A 20 -14.46 2.18 6.65
C LEU A 20 -14.02 3.28 5.67
N TRP A 21 -14.96 3.89 4.94
CA TRP A 21 -14.65 4.89 3.91
C TRP A 21 -14.20 6.23 4.50
N GLU A 22 -14.94 6.75 5.48
CA GLU A 22 -14.62 8.02 6.14
C GLU A 22 -13.27 7.92 6.84
N LYS A 23 -13.04 6.82 7.57
CA LYS A 23 -11.76 6.52 8.20
C LYS A 23 -10.63 6.40 7.18
N TYR A 24 -10.85 5.68 6.07
CA TYR A 24 -9.87 5.59 4.99
C TYR A 24 -9.49 6.98 4.45
N MET A 25 -10.47 7.85 4.21
CA MET A 25 -10.21 9.20 3.74
C MET A 25 -9.52 10.08 4.79
N GLU A 26 -9.82 9.90 6.08
CA GLU A 26 -9.09 10.57 7.17
C GLU A 26 -7.61 10.17 7.18
N ILE A 27 -7.34 8.87 7.13
CA ILE A 27 -5.97 8.33 7.10
C ILE A 27 -5.24 8.82 5.85
N LEU A 28 -5.90 8.77 4.69
CA LEU A 28 -5.33 9.26 3.43
C LEU A 28 -4.96 10.74 3.55
N LYS A 29 -5.88 11.59 4.03
CA LYS A 29 -5.64 13.03 4.20
C LYS A 29 -4.51 13.32 5.19
N GLN A 30 -4.45 12.59 6.30
CA GLN A 30 -3.47 12.81 7.37
C GLN A 30 -2.06 12.36 6.97
N HIS A 31 -1.93 11.20 6.34
CA HIS A 31 -0.64 10.53 6.17
C HIS A 31 -0.03 10.70 4.78
N LEU A 32 -0.82 11.01 3.75
CA LEU A 32 -0.33 11.05 2.37
C LEU A 32 0.80 12.08 2.20
N ASN A 33 0.52 13.35 2.50
CA ASN A 33 1.50 14.43 2.31
C ASN A 33 2.71 14.28 3.25
N THR A 34 2.46 13.83 4.48
CA THR A 34 3.50 13.51 5.46
C THR A 34 4.45 12.43 4.93
N SER A 35 3.90 11.38 4.31
CA SER A 35 4.67 10.28 3.72
C SER A 35 5.48 10.74 2.50
N VAL A 36 4.87 11.52 1.61
CA VAL A 36 5.56 12.14 0.46
C VAL A 36 6.77 12.95 0.91
N GLY A 37 6.60 13.78 1.95
CA GLY A 37 7.67 14.58 2.53
C GLY A 37 8.77 13.74 3.16
N LYS A 38 8.42 12.76 4.01
CA LYS A 38 9.37 11.86 4.67
C LYS A 38 10.19 11.04 3.67
N LEU A 39 9.54 10.53 2.63
CA LEU A 39 10.18 9.75 1.57
C LEU A 39 10.91 10.62 0.53
N LYS A 40 10.86 11.96 0.66
CA LYS A 40 11.46 12.93 -0.26
C LYS A 40 11.08 12.66 -1.72
N LEU A 41 9.83 12.25 -1.95
CA LEU A 41 9.35 11.97 -3.29
C LEU A 41 9.30 13.28 -4.06
N GLY A 42 10.06 13.37 -5.17
CA GLY A 42 10.07 14.57 -6.02
C GLY A 42 8.70 14.88 -6.60
N ARG A 43 8.58 15.99 -7.34
CA ARG A 43 7.30 16.52 -7.86
C ARG A 43 6.53 15.59 -8.83
N LYS A 44 7.12 14.48 -9.27
CA LYS A 44 6.55 13.53 -10.25
C LYS A 44 6.16 12.18 -9.61
N TRP A 45 5.76 12.18 -8.34
CA TRP A 45 5.25 10.98 -7.71
C TRP A 45 3.86 10.61 -8.27
N VAL A 46 3.52 9.33 -8.17
CA VAL A 46 2.24 8.77 -8.62
C VAL A 46 1.72 7.88 -7.51
N PHE A 47 0.45 8.08 -7.15
CA PHE A 47 -0.27 7.30 -6.16
C PHE A 47 -0.79 6.01 -6.79
N GLN A 48 -0.62 4.88 -6.10
CA GLN A 48 -1.26 3.63 -6.47
C GLN A 48 -2.25 3.27 -5.37
N VAL A 49 -3.53 3.10 -5.75
CA VAL A 49 -4.60 2.60 -4.88
C VAL A 49 -4.77 1.12 -5.21
N ASP A 50 -4.95 0.29 -4.18
CA ASP A 50 -5.28 -1.11 -4.39
C ASP A 50 -6.71 -1.22 -4.94
N ASN A 51 -6.91 -2.07 -5.94
CA ASN A 51 -8.21 -2.25 -6.58
C ASN A 51 -9.05 -3.28 -5.80
N ASP A 52 -9.09 -3.13 -4.48
CA ASP A 52 -10.09 -3.82 -3.66
C ASP A 52 -11.46 -3.32 -4.12
N THR A 53 -12.40 -4.24 -4.30
CA THR A 53 -13.69 -4.11 -5.01
C THR A 53 -14.69 -3.10 -4.44
N LYS A 54 -14.24 -2.04 -3.80
CA LYS A 54 -15.05 -0.86 -3.52
C LYS A 54 -14.98 0.02 -4.77
N PRO A 55 -16.10 0.30 -5.45
CA PRO A 55 -16.09 1.31 -6.50
C PRO A 55 -15.52 2.57 -5.87
N THR A 56 -14.35 2.98 -6.34
CA THR A 56 -13.65 4.22 -5.97
C THR A 56 -14.72 5.27 -5.83
N SER A 57 -15.05 5.64 -4.59
CA SER A 57 -16.24 6.44 -4.37
C SER A 57 -16.04 7.73 -5.17
N LYS A 58 -17.07 8.25 -5.83
CA LYS A 58 -16.93 9.48 -6.64
C LYS A 58 -16.25 10.61 -5.84
N LEU A 59 -16.36 10.57 -4.52
CA LEU A 59 -15.72 11.46 -3.57
C LEU A 59 -14.19 11.26 -3.47
N GLU A 60 -13.69 10.02 -3.52
CA GLU A 60 -12.25 9.72 -3.59
C GLU A 60 -11.62 10.33 -4.84
N ALA A 61 -12.19 9.97 -5.99
CA ALA A 61 -11.70 10.41 -7.28
C ALA A 61 -11.74 11.94 -7.37
N LYS A 62 -12.81 12.55 -6.86
CA LYS A 62 -12.92 14.01 -6.75
C LYS A 62 -11.83 14.59 -5.85
N TRP A 63 -11.64 14.07 -4.64
CA TRP A 63 -10.63 14.58 -3.71
C TRP A 63 -9.20 14.44 -4.27
N LEU A 64 -8.87 13.29 -4.86
CA LEU A 64 -7.57 13.06 -5.50
C LEU A 64 -7.34 14.06 -6.65
N LYS A 65 -8.38 14.31 -7.47
CA LYS A 65 -8.34 15.30 -8.55
C LYS A 65 -8.16 16.73 -8.02
N ASP A 66 -8.94 17.12 -7.01
CA ASP A 66 -8.90 18.46 -6.42
C ASP A 66 -7.53 18.76 -5.78
N ASN A 67 -6.88 17.73 -5.22
CA ASN A 67 -5.54 17.82 -4.63
C ASN A 67 -4.40 17.61 -5.65
N LYS A 68 -4.73 17.50 -6.95
CA LYS A 68 -3.76 17.32 -8.05
C LYS A 68 -2.88 16.07 -7.88
N ILE A 69 -3.42 15.03 -7.25
CA ILE A 69 -2.74 13.76 -7.03
C ILE A 69 -2.86 12.93 -8.29
N LYS A 70 -1.71 12.54 -8.86
CA LYS A 70 -1.68 11.62 -10.00
C LYS A 70 -1.90 10.21 -9.52
N VAL A 71 -2.93 9.54 -10.01
CA VAL A 71 -3.23 8.14 -9.71
C VAL A 71 -2.71 7.26 -10.84
N LEU A 72 -2.10 6.13 -10.50
CA LEU A 72 -1.67 5.10 -11.45
C LEU A 72 -2.90 4.41 -12.01
N GLU A 73 -3.07 4.46 -13.33
CA GLU A 73 -4.08 3.66 -14.02
C GLU A 73 -3.68 2.18 -13.93
N TRP A 74 -4.46 1.41 -13.18
CA TRP A 74 -4.17 0.02 -12.86
C TRP A 74 -5.26 -0.90 -13.40
N LEU A 75 -4.87 -2.01 -14.04
CA LEU A 75 -5.84 -3.02 -14.48
C LEU A 75 -6.33 -3.80 -13.26
N ALA A 76 -7.63 -3.70 -12.99
CA ALA A 76 -8.31 -4.51 -11.99
C ALA A 76 -7.96 -5.99 -12.18
N GLN A 77 -7.67 -6.72 -11.10
CA GLN A 77 -7.40 -8.18 -11.03
C GLN A 77 -5.94 -8.66 -11.12
N SER A 78 -4.95 -7.87 -10.68
CA SER A 78 -3.57 -8.38 -10.51
C SER A 78 -2.98 -8.05 -9.14
N PRO A 79 -3.40 -8.74 -8.07
CA PRO A 79 -2.82 -8.55 -6.73
C PRO A 79 -1.31 -8.86 -6.70
N ASP A 80 -0.84 -9.82 -7.50
CA ASP A 80 0.59 -10.20 -7.62
C ASP A 80 1.49 -9.07 -8.15
N LEU A 81 0.86 -8.10 -8.79
CA LEU A 81 1.50 -6.92 -9.28
C LEU A 81 1.45 -5.75 -8.28
N ASN A 82 0.87 -5.87 -7.09
CA ASN A 82 1.01 -4.82 -6.08
C ASN A 82 2.29 -5.07 -5.24
N PRO A 83 3.34 -4.21 -5.31
CA PRO A 83 4.57 -4.44 -4.56
C PRO A 83 4.34 -4.53 -3.05
N ILE A 84 3.28 -3.90 -2.54
CA ILE A 84 2.95 -3.88 -1.11
C ILE A 84 2.60 -5.28 -0.59
N GLU A 85 2.09 -6.18 -1.41
CA GLU A 85 1.79 -7.56 -1.00
C GLU A 85 3.05 -8.29 -0.57
N ASN A 86 4.19 -8.01 -1.22
CA ASN A 86 5.48 -8.58 -0.79
C ASN A 86 5.94 -7.99 0.55
N VAL A 87 5.67 -6.69 0.79
CA VAL A 87 5.98 -6.04 2.07
C VAL A 87 5.12 -6.63 3.18
N TRP A 88 3.83 -6.84 2.94
CA TRP A 88 2.93 -7.52 3.87
C TRP A 88 3.35 -8.96 4.14
N ALA A 89 3.79 -9.69 3.12
CA ALA A 89 4.28 -11.05 3.27
C ALA A 89 5.51 -11.10 4.20
N GLU A 90 6.47 -10.18 4.00
CA GLU A 90 7.66 -10.06 4.84
C GLU A 90 7.29 -9.71 6.29
N LEU A 91 6.45 -8.69 6.48
CA LEU A 91 5.99 -8.30 7.82
C LEU A 91 5.28 -9.45 8.53
N LYS A 92 4.35 -10.14 7.85
CA LYS A 92 3.62 -11.29 8.42
C LYS A 92 4.58 -12.40 8.81
N LYS A 93 5.63 -12.66 8.02
CA LYS A 93 6.64 -13.67 8.31
C LYS A 93 7.36 -13.35 9.62
N ASP A 94 7.84 -12.12 9.78
CA ASP A 94 8.65 -11.71 10.94
C ASP A 94 7.81 -11.61 12.22
N VAL A 95 6.59 -11.06 12.12
CA VAL A 95 5.64 -11.02 13.25
C VAL A 95 5.26 -12.43 13.69
N ARG A 96 4.99 -13.35 12.74
CA ARG A 96 4.67 -14.76 13.06
C ARG A 96 5.83 -15.47 13.75
N ALA A 97 7.08 -15.19 13.36
CA ALA A 97 8.25 -15.77 13.99
C ALA A 97 8.35 -15.41 15.48
N ARG A 98 7.84 -14.24 15.88
CA ARG A 98 7.81 -13.77 17.27
C ARG A 98 6.62 -14.27 18.10
N ARG A 99 5.68 -15.01 17.49
CA ARG A 99 4.57 -15.72 18.16
C ARG A 99 3.78 -14.85 19.18
N PRO A 100 3.14 -13.74 18.76
CA PRO A 100 2.30 -12.94 19.65
C PRO A 100 1.17 -13.79 20.26
N THR A 101 0.88 -13.59 21.54
CA THR A 101 -0.16 -14.34 22.26
C THR A 101 -1.46 -13.57 22.46
N ASN A 102 -1.46 -12.27 22.18
CA ASN A 102 -2.63 -11.39 22.29
C ASN A 102 -2.56 -10.22 21.30
N LEU A 103 -3.68 -9.51 21.16
CA LEU A 103 -3.80 -8.40 20.20
C LEU A 103 -2.88 -7.22 20.51
N THR A 104 -2.63 -6.91 21.79
CA THR A 104 -1.72 -5.82 22.18
C THR A 104 -0.30 -6.12 21.77
N GLN A 105 0.17 -7.35 22.03
CA GLN A 105 1.47 -7.81 21.57
C GLN A 105 1.53 -7.84 20.04
N LEU A 106 0.52 -8.36 19.36
CA LEU A 106 0.47 -8.36 17.90
C LEU A 106 0.63 -6.95 17.33
N HIS A 107 -0.10 -5.98 17.87
CA HIS A 107 -0.03 -4.59 17.43
C HIS A 107 1.37 -3.98 17.62
N GLN A 108 1.96 -4.18 18.80
CA GLN A 108 3.31 -3.70 19.12
C GLN A 108 4.36 -4.35 18.20
N LEU A 109 4.28 -5.66 18.00
CA LEU A 109 5.19 -6.40 17.13
C LEU A 109 5.08 -5.95 15.68
N CYS A 110 3.88 -5.68 15.18
CA CYS A 110 3.69 -5.14 13.84
C CYS A 110 4.42 -3.80 13.66
N GLN A 111 4.38 -2.90 14.66
CA GLN A 111 5.10 -1.62 14.60
C GLN A 111 6.62 -1.85 14.63
N GLU A 112 7.11 -2.68 15.53
CA GLU A 112 8.54 -2.97 15.67
C GLU A 112 9.13 -3.64 14.42
N GLU A 113 8.44 -4.60 13.82
CA GLU A 113 8.90 -5.24 12.59
C GLU A 113 8.77 -4.32 11.38
N TRP A 114 7.73 -3.48 11.33
CA TRP A 114 7.57 -2.49 10.27
C TRP A 114 8.74 -1.50 10.22
N ASP A 115 9.16 -0.99 11.37
CA ASP A 115 10.27 -0.04 11.46
C ASP A 115 11.63 -0.67 11.07
N LYS A 116 11.74 -2.00 11.07
CA LYS A 116 12.93 -2.73 10.61
C LYS A 116 12.95 -2.97 9.11
N ILE A 117 11.83 -2.77 8.39
CA ILE A 117 11.78 -2.98 6.95
C ILE A 117 12.71 -1.98 6.27
N HIS A 118 13.85 -2.49 5.78
CA HIS A 118 14.91 -1.64 5.27
C HIS A 118 14.50 -0.98 3.94
N PRO A 119 14.76 0.34 3.72
CA PRO A 119 14.43 1.02 2.47
C PRO A 119 14.99 0.34 1.22
N ILE A 120 16.15 -0.34 1.33
CA ILE A 120 16.75 -1.13 0.24
C ILE A 120 15.83 -2.26 -0.23
N PHE A 121 15.12 -2.93 0.69
CA PHE A 121 14.16 -3.97 0.34
C PHE A 121 13.03 -3.40 -0.54
N CYS A 122 12.45 -2.27 -0.12
CA CYS A 122 11.43 -1.56 -0.90
C CYS A 122 11.98 -1.12 -2.27
N GLY A 123 13.23 -0.63 -2.32
CA GLY A 123 13.91 -0.28 -3.57
C GLY A 123 13.98 -1.45 -4.55
N LYS A 124 14.43 -2.63 -4.09
CA LYS A 124 14.52 -3.85 -4.90
C LYS A 124 13.17 -4.31 -5.44
N LEU A 125 12.10 -4.18 -4.65
CA LEU A 125 10.73 -4.51 -5.09
C LEU A 125 10.29 -3.60 -6.26
N VAL A 126 10.60 -2.31 -6.16
CA VAL A 126 10.27 -1.33 -7.21
C VAL A 126 11.14 -1.53 -8.46
N GLU A 127 12.42 -1.85 -8.31
CA GLU A 127 13.33 -2.17 -9.42
C GLU A 127 12.93 -3.45 -10.16
N GLY A 128 12.42 -4.45 -9.44
CA GLY A 128 11.91 -5.70 -10.03
C GLY A 128 10.58 -5.55 -10.77
N TYR A 129 9.90 -4.42 -10.61
CA TYR A 129 8.56 -4.20 -11.13
C TYR A 129 8.41 -4.33 -12.66
N PRO A 130 9.31 -3.73 -13.48
CA PRO A 130 9.21 -3.85 -14.93
C PRO A 130 9.30 -5.31 -15.40
N LYS A 131 10.08 -6.15 -14.72
CA LYS A 131 10.18 -7.58 -15.04
C LYS A 131 8.86 -8.30 -14.79
N ARG A 132 8.19 -8.01 -13.66
CA ARG A 132 6.86 -8.57 -13.35
C ARG A 132 5.82 -8.15 -14.38
N LEU A 133 5.82 -6.88 -14.79
CA LEU A 133 4.91 -6.40 -15.85
C LEU A 133 5.17 -7.11 -17.19
N THR A 134 6.42 -7.35 -17.55
CA THR A 134 6.76 -8.12 -18.76
C THR A 134 6.27 -9.56 -18.66
N GLN A 135 6.43 -10.21 -17.50
CA GLN A 135 5.93 -11.57 -17.28
C GLN A 135 4.40 -11.64 -17.42
N VAL A 136 3.66 -10.75 -16.75
CA VAL A 136 2.19 -10.73 -16.86
C VAL A 136 1.72 -10.51 -18.30
N LYS A 137 2.43 -9.65 -19.06
CA LYS A 137 2.17 -9.48 -20.50
C LYS A 137 2.45 -10.75 -21.31
N GLN A 138 3.55 -11.45 -21.02
CA GLN A 138 3.93 -12.70 -21.69
C GLN A 138 2.90 -13.81 -21.44
N PHE A 139 2.39 -13.91 -20.21
CA PHE A 139 1.39 -14.92 -19.84
C PHE A 139 -0.06 -14.49 -20.14
N LYS A 140 -0.28 -13.35 -20.82
CA LYS A 140 -1.61 -12.79 -21.13
C LYS A 140 -2.52 -12.66 -19.89
N GLY A 141 -1.95 -12.35 -18.74
CA GLY A 141 -2.69 -12.26 -17.48
C GLY A 141 -2.89 -13.58 -16.72
N ASN A 142 -2.32 -14.68 -17.19
CA ASN A 142 -2.28 -15.95 -16.45
C ASN A 142 -1.02 -16.03 -15.57
N TYR A 143 -1.09 -16.82 -14.49
CA TYR A 143 0.03 -17.09 -13.58
C TYR A 143 0.71 -18.42 -13.91
#